data_AF-A0A9N9WML5-F1
#
_entry.id   AF-A0A9N9WML5-F1
#
_cell.length_a   1.000
_cell.length_b   1.000
_cell.length_c   1.000
_cell.angle_alpha   90.00
_cell.angle_beta   90.00
_cell.angle_gamma   90.00
#
_symmetry.space_group_name_H-M   'P 1'
#
loop_
_entity.id
_entity.type
_entity.pdbx_description
1 polymer ?
#
loop_
_entity_poly.entity_id
_entity_poly.type
_entity_poly.pdbx_seq_one_letter_code
_entity_poly.pdbx_strand_id
1 'polypeptide(L)'
;MENYRKGKNVEEELSKEHIPIEMTPENFLWMHVKGGTKVSNVVDFAEKAFKSGEYRSVVWSGCGGGVPKTISCAEIMKRNSKELNQVTRLAYQKIEEYWDPLLSGLDQIVVTRRIAAVHILLTLDQIDPKANGYQQTNVPTKFWPVPKKHENDDYVFRNKRSNNFRGVSQQNRQKTKFQKGQGEGSKSNR
;
A
#
# COMPACT_ATOMS: atom_id res chain seq x y z
N MET A 1 -8.64 -30.81 -6.16
CA MET A 1 -8.96 -31.35 -7.49
C MET A 1 -7.82 -32.26 -7.89
N GLU A 2 -7.98 -33.58 -7.78
CA GLU A 2 -6.88 -34.55 -7.93
C GLU A 2 -6.43 -34.75 -9.39
N ASN A 3 -7.29 -34.42 -10.36
CA ASN A 3 -7.04 -34.64 -11.80
C ASN A 3 -6.73 -33.35 -12.60
N TYR A 4 -6.50 -32.23 -11.91
CA TYR A 4 -6.29 -30.93 -12.54
C TYR A 4 -5.12 -30.20 -11.90
N ARG A 5 -4.32 -29.51 -12.72
CA ARG A 5 -3.29 -28.57 -12.24
C ARG A 5 -3.74 -27.14 -12.50
N LYS A 6 -3.33 -26.22 -11.62
CA LYS A 6 -3.58 -24.79 -11.81
C LYS A 6 -2.82 -24.31 -13.04
N GLY A 7 -3.54 -23.80 -14.03
CA GLY A 7 -3.01 -23.17 -15.22
C GLY A 7 -2.89 -21.65 -15.02
N LYS A 8 -3.26 -20.88 -16.06
CA LYS A 8 -3.17 -19.41 -16.05
C LYS A 8 -4.30 -18.76 -15.24
N ASN A 9 -4.00 -17.61 -14.65
CA ASN A 9 -5.01 -16.68 -14.15
C ASN A 9 -5.14 -15.51 -15.13
N VAL A 10 -6.36 -15.17 -15.51
CA VAL A 10 -6.67 -14.01 -16.34
C VAL A 10 -7.45 -13.02 -15.48
N GLU A 11 -6.84 -11.87 -15.20
CA GLU A 11 -7.51 -10.73 -14.57
C GLU A 11 -8.32 -10.00 -15.64
N GLU A 12 -9.54 -9.57 -15.30
CA GLU A 12 -10.33 -8.67 -16.13
C GLU A 12 -9.55 -7.37 -16.42
N GLU A 13 -9.57 -6.95 -17.68
CA GLU A 13 -8.88 -5.76 -18.14
C GLU A 13 -9.52 -4.50 -17.52
N LEU A 14 -8.67 -3.62 -17.00
CA LEU A 14 -9.11 -2.39 -16.35
C LEU A 14 -9.35 -1.33 -17.42
N SER A 15 -10.60 -0.88 -17.53
CA SER A 15 -11.01 0.22 -18.41
C SER A 15 -11.62 1.37 -17.62
N LYS A 16 -11.41 2.62 -18.07
CA LYS A 16 -11.94 3.82 -17.39
C LYS A 16 -13.46 3.82 -17.37
N GLU A 17 -14.09 3.25 -18.40
CA GLU A 17 -15.53 3.11 -18.58
C GLU A 17 -16.17 2.19 -17.54
N HIS A 18 -15.37 1.32 -16.90
CA HIS A 18 -15.84 0.37 -15.88
C HIS A 18 -15.59 0.87 -14.45
N ILE A 19 -15.09 2.09 -14.25
CA ILE A 19 -14.95 2.67 -12.91
C ILE A 19 -16.35 2.97 -12.37
N PRO A 20 -16.77 2.39 -11.24
CA PRO A 20 -18.15 2.51 -10.74
C PRO A 20 -18.41 3.83 -9.99
N ILE A 21 -17.80 4.93 -10.44
CA ILE A 21 -17.94 6.27 -9.86
C ILE A 21 -18.65 7.15 -10.88
N GLU A 22 -19.94 7.42 -10.67
CA GLU A 22 -20.80 8.17 -11.59
C GLU A 22 -20.32 9.60 -11.89
N MET A 23 -19.54 10.19 -10.97
CA MET A 23 -19.06 11.57 -11.02
C MET A 23 -17.57 11.69 -11.32
N THR A 24 -17.00 10.74 -12.07
CA THR A 24 -15.64 10.87 -12.57
C THR A 24 -15.55 12.02 -13.58
N PRO A 25 -14.69 13.03 -13.35
CA PRO A 25 -14.46 14.07 -14.35
C PRO A 25 -13.78 13.50 -15.60
N GLU A 26 -13.86 14.20 -16.73
CA GLU A 26 -13.26 13.75 -17.99
C GLU A 26 -11.73 13.59 -17.88
N ASN A 27 -11.06 14.56 -17.26
CA ASN A 27 -9.63 14.51 -17.02
C ASN A 27 -9.32 14.14 -15.56
N PHE A 28 -8.78 12.95 -15.36
CA PHE A 28 -8.31 12.48 -14.06
C PHE A 28 -7.09 11.58 -14.21
N LEU A 29 -6.24 11.62 -13.19
CA LEU A 29 -5.13 10.69 -13.05
C LEU A 29 -5.68 9.35 -12.53
N TRP A 30 -5.43 8.26 -13.26
CA TRP A 30 -5.87 6.93 -12.82
C TRP A 30 -4.70 6.10 -12.30
N MET A 31 -4.75 5.77 -11.00
CA MET A 31 -3.66 5.10 -10.30
C MET A 31 -4.08 3.68 -9.88
N HIS A 32 -3.43 2.68 -10.47
CA HIS A 32 -3.62 1.27 -10.13
C HIS A 32 -2.67 0.82 -9.03
N VAL A 33 -3.23 0.34 -7.92
CA VAL A 33 -2.49 -0.08 -6.73
C VAL A 33 -2.65 -1.59 -6.56
N LYS A 34 -1.54 -2.32 -6.73
CA LYS A 34 -1.44 -3.77 -6.57
C LYS A 34 -0.78 -4.13 -5.23
N GLY A 35 -0.83 -5.41 -4.87
CA GLY A 35 -0.17 -5.93 -3.67
C GLY A 35 1.33 -5.65 -3.61
N GLY A 36 2.01 -5.50 -4.75
CA GLY A 36 3.44 -5.15 -4.84
C GLY A 36 3.75 -3.64 -4.85
N THR A 37 2.73 -2.76 -4.93
CA THR A 37 2.95 -1.32 -5.10
C THR A 37 3.67 -0.72 -3.88
N LYS A 38 4.69 0.09 -4.13
CA LYS A 38 5.36 0.91 -3.11
C LYS A 38 4.60 2.22 -2.94
N VAL A 39 3.85 2.34 -1.84
CA VAL A 39 2.93 3.45 -1.57
C VAL A 39 3.59 4.82 -1.72
N SER A 40 4.80 5.01 -1.18
CA SER A 40 5.50 6.30 -1.26
C SER A 40 5.68 6.76 -2.71
N ASN A 41 6.09 5.87 -3.61
CA ASN A 41 6.39 6.23 -4.99
C ASN A 41 5.15 6.70 -5.74
N VAL A 42 4.02 6.01 -5.56
CA VAL A 42 2.77 6.35 -6.27
C VAL A 42 2.11 7.59 -5.71
N VAL A 43 2.17 7.79 -4.39
CA VAL A 43 1.70 9.02 -3.74
C VAL A 43 2.54 10.21 -4.18
N ASP A 44 3.88 10.11 -4.14
CA ASP A 44 4.78 11.19 -4.58
C ASP A 44 4.53 11.58 -6.04
N PHE A 45 4.24 10.60 -6.89
CA PHE A 45 3.89 10.83 -8.29
C PHE A 45 2.57 11.60 -8.42
N ALA A 46 1.50 11.13 -7.78
CA ALA A 46 0.18 11.77 -7.83
C ALA A 46 0.23 13.19 -7.25
N GLU A 47 0.98 13.40 -6.17
CA GLU A 47 1.16 14.74 -5.60
C GLU A 47 1.89 15.69 -6.53
N LYS A 48 2.94 15.24 -7.22
CA LYS A 48 3.64 16.07 -8.21
C LYS A 48 2.71 16.48 -9.34
N ALA A 49 1.86 15.57 -9.79
CA ALA A 49 0.89 15.83 -10.85
C ALA A 49 -0.22 16.82 -10.41
N PHE A 50 -0.60 16.80 -9.13
CA PHE A 50 -1.50 17.81 -8.55
C PHE A 50 -0.81 19.16 -8.39
N LYS A 51 0.45 19.17 -7.89
CA LYS A 51 1.25 20.38 -7.68
C LYS A 51 1.60 21.09 -8.99
N SER A 52 1.77 20.34 -10.09
CA SER A 52 1.99 20.91 -11.42
C SER A 52 0.71 21.46 -12.06
N GLY A 53 -0.46 21.15 -11.51
CA GLY A 53 -1.76 21.52 -12.07
C GLY A 53 -2.19 20.67 -13.28
N GLU A 54 -1.45 19.59 -13.59
CA GLU A 54 -1.78 18.68 -14.70
C GLU A 54 -3.11 17.96 -14.47
N TYR A 55 -3.37 17.57 -13.22
CA TYR A 55 -4.63 16.95 -12.81
C TYR A 55 -5.20 17.63 -11.57
N ARG A 56 -6.53 17.73 -11.54
CA ARG A 56 -7.31 18.17 -10.38
C ARG A 56 -7.97 17.02 -9.62
N SER A 57 -7.95 15.84 -10.23
CA SER A 57 -8.65 14.64 -9.78
C SER A 57 -7.79 13.42 -9.97
N VAL A 58 -7.83 12.50 -8.99
CA VAL A 58 -7.18 11.19 -9.06
C VAL A 58 -8.14 10.10 -8.64
N VAL A 59 -8.14 8.98 -9.35
CA VAL A 59 -8.85 7.77 -8.95
C VAL A 59 -7.82 6.72 -8.53
N TRP A 60 -7.84 6.33 -7.26
CA TRP A 60 -7.07 5.21 -6.74
C TRP A 60 -7.88 3.93 -6.86
N SER A 61 -7.39 2.95 -7.61
CA SER A 61 -8.07 1.67 -7.82
C SER A 61 -7.19 0.52 -7.37
N GLY A 62 -7.75 -0.41 -6.60
CA GLY A 62 -7.03 -1.64 -6.25
C GLY A 62 -7.97 -2.75 -5.82
N CYS A 63 -7.49 -3.97 -6.01
CA CYS A 63 -8.25 -5.21 -5.84
C CYS A 63 -7.48 -6.21 -4.96
N GLY A 64 -8.20 -7.10 -4.29
CA GLY A 64 -7.61 -8.14 -3.43
C GLY A 64 -6.57 -7.57 -2.46
N GLY A 65 -5.33 -8.08 -2.51
CA GLY A 65 -4.23 -7.61 -1.66
C GLY A 65 -3.78 -6.16 -1.89
N GLY A 66 -4.23 -5.49 -2.96
CA GLY A 66 -3.97 -4.07 -3.23
C GLY A 66 -4.91 -3.11 -2.48
N VAL A 67 -6.05 -3.60 -1.97
CA VAL A 67 -7.07 -2.77 -1.31
C VAL A 67 -6.51 -1.96 -0.14
N PRO A 68 -5.77 -2.54 0.84
CA PRO A 68 -5.26 -1.77 1.98
C PRO A 68 -4.29 -0.65 1.56
N LYS A 69 -3.48 -0.92 0.52
CA LYS A 69 -2.55 0.08 -0.02
C LYS A 69 -3.27 1.18 -0.78
N THR A 70 -4.35 0.87 -1.47
CA THR A 70 -5.19 1.85 -2.19
C THR A 70 -5.75 2.87 -1.21
N ILE A 71 -6.33 2.37 -0.11
CA ILE A 71 -6.82 3.21 1.00
C ILE A 71 -5.66 4.04 1.58
N SER A 72 -4.51 3.41 1.83
CA SER A 72 -3.34 4.13 2.36
C SER A 72 -2.87 5.26 1.44
N CYS A 73 -2.87 5.07 0.12
CA CYS A 73 -2.50 6.13 -0.83
C CYS A 73 -3.45 7.33 -0.72
N ALA A 74 -4.76 7.08 -0.69
CA ALA A 74 -5.76 8.12 -0.52
C ALA A 74 -5.59 8.87 0.82
N GLU A 75 -5.42 8.15 1.93
CA GLU A 75 -5.26 8.75 3.25
C GLU A 75 -3.99 9.60 3.39
N ILE A 76 -2.87 9.18 2.78
CA ILE A 76 -1.63 9.98 2.80
C ILE A 76 -1.83 11.25 1.99
N MET A 77 -2.38 11.14 0.77
CA MET A 77 -2.58 12.28 -0.11
C MET A 77 -3.50 13.35 0.51
N LYS A 78 -4.55 12.92 1.23
CA LYS A 78 -5.46 13.80 1.98
C LYS A 78 -4.81 14.56 3.13
N ARG A 79 -3.78 13.99 3.77
CA ARG A 79 -3.01 14.68 4.83
C ARG A 79 -2.10 15.76 4.26
N ASN A 80 -1.58 15.54 3.05
CA ASN A 80 -0.60 16.41 2.41
C ASN A 80 -1.24 17.56 1.62
N SER A 81 -2.54 17.46 1.31
CA SER A 81 -3.29 18.46 0.54
C SER A 81 -4.39 19.08 1.40
N LYS A 82 -4.58 20.40 1.29
CA LYS A 82 -5.72 21.06 1.91
C LYS A 82 -6.93 20.91 1.00
N GLU A 83 -8.02 20.36 1.57
CA GLU A 83 -9.36 20.30 0.98
C GLU A 83 -9.50 19.45 -0.30
N LEU A 84 -9.61 18.13 -0.13
CA LEU A 84 -10.01 17.20 -1.20
C LEU A 84 -11.43 16.69 -0.94
N ASN A 85 -12.28 16.65 -1.96
CA ASN A 85 -13.52 15.88 -1.91
C ASN A 85 -13.20 14.42 -2.20
N GLN A 86 -13.82 13.50 -1.47
CA GLN A 86 -13.65 12.06 -1.67
C GLN A 86 -14.97 11.41 -2.08
N VAL A 87 -14.91 10.47 -3.02
CA VAL A 87 -15.98 9.50 -3.28
C VAL A 87 -15.40 8.10 -3.31
N THR A 88 -15.96 7.20 -2.50
CA THR A 88 -15.53 5.79 -2.45
C THR A 88 -16.60 4.87 -3.01
N ARG A 89 -16.18 3.93 -3.86
CA ARG A 89 -17.02 2.88 -4.42
C ARG A 89 -16.36 1.52 -4.23
N LEU A 90 -17.17 0.56 -3.77
CA LEU A 90 -16.77 -0.83 -3.68
C LEU A 90 -17.24 -1.56 -4.94
N ALA A 91 -16.41 -2.50 -5.39
CA ALA A 91 -16.67 -3.26 -6.60
C ALA A 91 -16.13 -4.67 -6.46
N TYR A 92 -16.34 -5.47 -7.50
CA TYR A 92 -15.66 -6.73 -7.70
C TYR A 92 -14.90 -6.69 -9.01
N GLN A 93 -13.70 -7.25 -9.02
CA GLN A 93 -12.98 -7.55 -10.25
C GLN A 93 -13.08 -9.04 -10.52
N LYS A 94 -13.38 -9.40 -11.78
CA LYS A 94 -13.45 -10.79 -12.22
C LYS A 94 -12.04 -11.34 -12.45
N ILE A 95 -11.79 -12.54 -11.95
CA ILE A 95 -10.59 -13.34 -12.24
C ILE A 95 -11.04 -14.70 -12.75
N GLU A 96 -10.51 -15.12 -13.89
CA GLU A 96 -10.69 -16.45 -14.43
C GLU A 96 -9.45 -17.29 -14.16
N GLU A 97 -9.60 -18.39 -13.42
CA GLU A 97 -8.56 -19.38 -13.22
C GLU A 97 -8.79 -20.56 -14.16
N TYR A 98 -7.84 -20.79 -15.05
CA TYR A 98 -7.86 -21.91 -15.98
C TYR A 98 -7.15 -23.10 -15.32
N TRP A 99 -7.78 -24.26 -15.36
CA TRP A 99 -7.29 -25.50 -14.76
C TRP A 99 -7.12 -26.55 -15.85
N ASP A 100 -5.88 -26.96 -16.06
CA ASP A 100 -5.53 -27.89 -17.12
C ASP A 100 -5.70 -29.34 -16.64
N PRO A 101 -6.30 -30.21 -17.47
CA PRO A 101 -6.49 -31.62 -17.14
C PRO A 101 -5.15 -32.36 -17.07
N LEU A 102 -5.03 -33.30 -16.13
CA LEU A 102 -3.86 -34.19 -15.99
C LEU A 102 -4.04 -35.52 -16.71
N LEU A 103 -5.28 -35.92 -17.01
CA LEU A 103 -5.61 -37.16 -17.70
C LEU A 103 -6.15 -36.84 -19.09
N SER A 104 -5.85 -37.72 -20.05
CA SER A 104 -6.41 -37.65 -21.40
C SER A 104 -7.93 -37.86 -21.36
N GLY A 105 -8.66 -37.08 -22.17
CA GLY A 105 -10.12 -37.16 -22.26
C GLY A 105 -10.90 -36.27 -21.27
N LEU A 106 -10.22 -35.45 -20.48
CA LEU A 106 -10.85 -34.42 -19.65
C LEU A 106 -10.77 -33.04 -20.30
N ASP A 107 -11.80 -32.21 -20.13
CA ASP A 107 -11.84 -30.84 -20.61
C ASP A 107 -11.19 -29.86 -19.61
N GLN A 108 -10.71 -28.72 -20.13
CA GLN A 108 -10.22 -27.61 -19.31
C GLN A 108 -11.35 -26.99 -18.49
N ILE A 109 -11.08 -26.70 -17.22
CA ILE A 109 -12.04 -26.05 -16.32
C ILE A 109 -11.69 -24.57 -16.18
N VAL A 110 -12.70 -23.71 -16.23
CA VAL A 110 -12.57 -22.28 -15.93
C VAL A 110 -13.34 -21.95 -14.64
N VAL A 111 -12.61 -21.52 -13.61
CA VAL A 111 -13.19 -21.07 -12.35
C VAL A 111 -13.21 -19.54 -12.34
N THR A 112 -14.41 -18.95 -12.30
CA THR A 112 -14.56 -17.50 -12.14
C THR A 112 -14.60 -17.13 -10.66
N ARG A 113 -13.66 -16.30 -10.22
CA ARG A 113 -13.63 -15.68 -8.90
C ARG A 113 -13.95 -14.20 -9.00
N ARG A 114 -14.69 -13.68 -8.02
CA ARG A 114 -14.89 -12.23 -7.83
C ARG A 114 -14.06 -11.79 -6.64
N ILE A 115 -13.09 -10.92 -6.87
CA ILE A 115 -12.26 -10.36 -5.80
C ILE A 115 -12.73 -8.96 -5.45
N ALA A 116 -12.76 -8.62 -4.16
CA ALA A 116 -13.15 -7.29 -3.72
C ALA A 116 -12.20 -6.23 -4.28
N ALA A 117 -12.77 -5.12 -4.73
CA ALA A 117 -12.06 -3.97 -5.25
C ALA A 117 -12.60 -2.68 -4.63
N VAL A 118 -11.73 -1.67 -4.54
CA VAL A 118 -12.09 -0.33 -4.09
C VAL A 118 -11.61 0.69 -5.11
N HIS A 119 -12.46 1.68 -5.39
CA HIS A 119 -12.16 2.85 -6.19
C HIS A 119 -12.40 4.09 -5.32
N ILE A 120 -11.39 4.94 -5.22
CA ILE A 120 -11.43 6.17 -4.40
C ILE A 120 -11.09 7.34 -5.32
N LEU A 121 -12.08 8.17 -5.61
CA LEU A 121 -11.88 9.47 -6.23
C LEU A 121 -11.46 10.47 -5.15
N LEU A 122 -10.38 11.19 -5.40
CA LEU A 122 -10.02 12.42 -4.70
C LEU A 122 -9.97 13.56 -5.72
N THR A 123 -10.64 14.67 -5.42
CA THR A 123 -10.72 15.82 -6.32
C THR A 123 -10.72 17.15 -5.59
N LEU A 124 -10.17 18.18 -6.22
CA LEU A 124 -10.27 19.57 -5.79
C LEU A 124 -11.59 20.22 -6.20
N ASP A 125 -12.35 19.57 -7.10
CA ASP A 125 -13.60 20.09 -7.61
C ASP A 125 -14.75 19.75 -6.65
N GLN A 126 -15.82 20.54 -6.70
CA GLN A 126 -16.99 20.33 -5.84
C GLN A 126 -17.72 19.05 -6.24
N ILE A 127 -18.16 18.29 -5.25
CA ILE A 127 -18.99 17.10 -5.42
C ILE A 127 -20.30 17.33 -4.66
N ASP A 128 -21.42 16.87 -5.20
CA ASP A 128 -22.70 16.86 -4.47
C ASP A 128 -22.55 16.11 -3.14
N PRO A 129 -22.73 16.76 -1.98
CA PRO A 129 -22.62 16.10 -0.68
C PRO A 129 -23.64 14.96 -0.46
N LYS A 130 -24.69 14.89 -1.27
CA LYS A 130 -25.69 13.80 -1.24
C LYS A 130 -25.29 12.60 -2.09
N ALA A 131 -24.20 12.69 -2.85
CA ALA A 131 -23.68 11.58 -3.61
C ALA A 131 -23.38 10.39 -2.69
N ASN A 132 -23.82 9.20 -3.10
CA ASN A 132 -23.47 7.98 -2.38
C ASN A 132 -21.94 7.89 -2.25
N GLY A 133 -21.44 7.41 -1.10
CA GLY A 133 -20.02 7.24 -0.85
C GLY A 133 -19.18 8.53 -0.80
N TYR A 134 -19.82 9.71 -0.83
CA TYR A 134 -19.15 10.98 -0.62
C TYR A 134 -18.62 11.11 0.82
N GLN A 135 -17.45 11.73 0.94
CA GLN A 135 -16.84 12.09 2.20
C GLN A 135 -16.07 13.41 2.03
N GLN A 136 -16.38 14.40 2.85
CA GLN A 136 -15.56 15.61 2.97
C GLN A 136 -14.25 15.27 3.70
N THR A 137 -13.11 15.71 3.15
CA THR A 137 -11.79 15.49 3.77
C THR A 137 -11.47 16.58 4.78
N ASN A 138 -10.67 16.24 5.81
CA ASN A 138 -10.11 17.18 6.79
C ASN A 138 -11.16 17.97 7.60
N VAL A 139 -12.37 17.43 7.77
CA VAL A 139 -13.38 18.01 8.66
C VAL A 139 -12.98 17.71 10.12
N PRO A 140 -12.84 18.73 10.98
CA PRO A 140 -12.73 18.52 12.41
C PRO A 140 -13.97 17.75 12.89
N THR A 141 -13.78 16.57 13.46
CA THR A 141 -14.88 15.81 14.05
C THR A 141 -14.80 15.90 15.57
N LYS A 142 -15.92 15.62 16.25
CA LYS A 142 -15.93 15.55 17.72
C LYS A 142 -14.90 14.55 18.28
N PHE A 143 -14.53 13.55 17.49
CA PHE A 143 -13.54 12.52 17.85
C PHE A 143 -12.09 12.91 17.48
N TRP A 144 -11.92 13.87 16.56
CA TRP A 144 -10.62 14.36 16.11
C TRP A 144 -10.61 15.89 16.09
N PRO A 145 -10.60 16.53 17.28
CA PRO A 145 -10.47 17.97 17.37
C PRO A 145 -9.12 18.40 16.80
N VAL A 146 -9.13 19.47 15.99
CA VAL A 146 -7.87 20.08 15.54
C VAL A 146 -7.14 20.61 16.78
N PRO A 147 -5.87 20.24 17.01
CA PRO A 147 -5.09 20.82 18.08
C PRO A 147 -5.09 22.35 17.92
N LYS A 148 -5.58 23.06 18.94
CA LYS A 148 -5.45 24.52 18.96
C LYS A 148 -3.96 24.82 18.93
N LYS A 149 -3.49 25.56 17.91
CA LYS A 149 -2.14 26.12 17.94
C LYS A 149 -2.08 27.04 19.15
N HIS A 150 -1.34 26.65 20.18
CA HIS A 150 -0.98 27.57 21.25
C HIS A 150 0.00 28.58 20.67
N GLU A 151 -0.36 29.86 20.75
CA GLU A 151 0.35 30.99 20.14
C GLU A 151 1.70 31.31 20.83
N ASN A 152 2.12 30.51 21.83
CA ASN A 152 3.24 30.83 22.73
C ASN A 152 4.34 29.75 22.82
N ASP A 153 4.43 28.85 21.85
CA ASP A 153 5.45 27.80 21.86
C ASP A 153 6.51 28.09 20.78
N ASP A 154 7.43 29.00 21.11
CA ASP A 154 8.76 29.11 20.49
C ASP A 154 9.57 27.83 20.78
N TYR A 155 9.16 26.70 20.19
CA TYR A 155 9.99 25.51 20.15
C TYR A 155 11.08 25.72 19.11
N VAL A 156 12.22 26.21 19.61
CA VAL A 156 13.52 26.16 18.95
C VAL A 156 13.71 24.77 18.33
N PHE A 157 13.68 24.68 17.01
CA PHE A 157 14.12 23.51 16.25
C PHE A 157 15.64 23.34 16.49
N ARG A 158 16.01 22.73 17.61
CA ARG A 158 17.41 22.37 17.90
C ARG A 158 17.75 21.16 17.06
N ASN A 159 18.28 21.45 15.88
CA ASN A 159 18.89 20.51 14.95
C ASN A 159 20.04 19.76 15.67
N LYS A 160 19.75 18.59 16.26
CA LYS A 160 20.79 17.66 16.74
C LYS A 160 20.95 16.54 15.72
N ARG A 161 21.72 16.82 14.67
CA ARG A 161 22.59 15.80 14.10
C ARG A 161 23.67 15.51 15.14
N SER A 162 23.66 14.31 15.71
CA SER A 162 24.85 13.73 16.32
C SER A 162 24.71 12.21 16.29
N ASN A 163 25.57 11.60 15.49
CA ASN A 163 26.03 10.23 15.65
C ASN A 163 26.20 9.88 17.13
N ASN A 164 25.62 8.77 17.57
CA ASN A 164 26.19 7.87 18.57
C ASN A 164 25.27 6.66 18.78
N PHE A 165 25.44 5.65 17.92
CA PHE A 165 25.20 4.26 18.30
C PHE A 165 26.34 3.44 17.68
N ARG A 166 27.49 3.45 18.37
CA ARG A 166 28.50 2.40 18.31
C ARG A 166 28.47 1.66 19.65
N GLY A 167 28.64 0.35 19.55
CA GLY A 167 28.17 -0.64 20.51
C GLY A 167 28.72 -0.54 21.92
N VAL A 168 27.95 -1.12 22.84
CA VAL A 168 28.46 -1.61 24.12
C VAL A 168 28.23 -3.11 24.15
N SER A 169 29.34 -3.82 23.97
CA SER A 169 29.55 -5.23 24.22
C SER A 169 29.23 -5.59 25.66
N GLN A 170 28.37 -6.60 25.87
CA GLN A 170 28.27 -7.32 27.13
C GLN A 170 29.22 -8.53 27.12
N GLN A 171 30.33 -8.40 27.85
CA GLN A 171 31.00 -9.49 28.55
C GLN A 171 30.98 -9.06 30.04
N ASN A 172 30.78 -9.87 31.07
CA ASN A 172 31.04 -11.30 31.25
C ASN A 172 30.45 -11.71 32.63
N ARG A 173 29.92 -12.94 32.78
CA ARG A 173 30.12 -13.87 33.93
C ARG A 173 28.99 -14.91 34.01
N GLN A 174 29.30 -16.17 33.68
CA GLN A 174 29.59 -17.20 34.69
C GLN A 174 30.20 -18.45 34.04
N LYS A 175 31.13 -19.05 34.79
CA LYS A 175 31.96 -20.20 34.45
C LYS A 175 31.18 -21.51 34.61
N THR A 176 31.42 -22.48 33.73
CA THR A 176 31.65 -23.87 34.17
C THR A 176 32.65 -24.57 33.26
N LYS A 177 33.55 -25.31 33.92
CA LYS A 177 34.77 -25.96 33.45
C LYS A 177 34.49 -27.08 32.43
N PHE A 178 35.41 -27.31 31.49
CA PHE A 178 36.01 -28.63 31.27
C PHE A 178 37.44 -28.45 30.73
N GLN A 179 38.36 -29.25 31.29
CA GLN A 179 39.82 -29.20 31.19
C GLN A 179 40.39 -30.09 30.08
N LYS A 180 41.70 -29.87 29.84
CA LYS A 180 42.72 -30.67 29.12
C LYS A 180 42.90 -30.25 27.66
N GLY A 181 44.09 -29.89 27.19
CA GLY A 181 45.42 -29.84 27.80
C GLY A 181 46.40 -29.51 26.66
N GLN A 182 47.33 -28.58 26.92
CA GLN A 182 48.40 -28.20 26.00
C GLN A 182 49.48 -29.29 25.92
N GLY A 183 50.24 -29.29 24.82
CA GLY A 183 51.52 -29.96 24.73
C GLY A 183 52.12 -29.92 23.33
N GLU A 184 52.88 -28.87 23.04
CA GLU A 184 53.78 -28.74 21.89
C GLU A 184 54.84 -29.86 21.84
N GLY A 185 55.43 -30.11 20.67
CA GLY A 185 56.70 -30.83 20.60
C GLY A 185 57.09 -31.44 19.26
N SER A 186 57.80 -30.66 18.44
CA SER A 186 59.05 -31.05 17.75
C SER A 186 59.19 -32.37 16.97
N LYS A 187 59.41 -32.21 15.65
CA LYS A 187 60.45 -32.80 14.77
C LYS A 187 60.89 -34.28 14.92
N SER A 188 60.96 -34.92 13.74
CA SER A 188 62.09 -35.73 13.20
C SER A 188 62.07 -37.28 13.28
N ASN A 189 62.29 -37.87 12.10
CA ASN A 189 62.87 -39.18 11.73
C ASN A 189 62.10 -40.48 12.06
N ARG A 190 61.56 -41.13 11.03
CA ARG A 190 62.22 -42.18 10.23
C ARG A 190 61.38 -42.53 9.01
#